data_AF-A0A4Q5LF80-F1
#
_entry.id   AF-A0A4Q5LF80-F1
#
_cell.length_a   1.000
_cell.length_b   1.000
_cell.length_c   1.000
_cell.angle_alpha   90.00
_cell.angle_beta   90.00
_cell.angle_gamma   90.00
#
_symmetry.space_group_name_H-M   'P 1'
#
loop_
_entity.id
_entity.type
_entity.pdbx_description
1 polymer ?
#
loop_
_entity_poly.entity_id
_entity_poly.type
_entity_poly.pdbx_seq_one_letter_code
_entity_poly.pdbx_strand_id
1 'polypeptide(L)'
;MERIKIEHDFLVFLFAYLRHLDLSLDRSRWNGWADYLVYTRGRIQSATISSYLKGKIGPVSVTNTANILPNYSYRESRLRYLWRICTWQNDYLTLYATSYACQLLDRHNAYLRADITEFTPELEMLRRDIADFYTRASEVMLSRSELRKIMRVEHFWQNPILTTIALKDFLPASLARV
;
A
#
# COMPACT_ATOMS: atom_id res chain seq x y z
N MET A 1 11.19 6.88 18.17
CA MET A 1 10.05 6.35 17.38
C MET A 1 10.09 4.84 17.48
N GLU A 2 9.05 4.23 18.03
CA GLU A 2 8.92 2.78 18.10
C GLU A 2 8.90 2.16 16.69
N ARG A 3 9.59 1.04 16.53
CA ARG A 3 9.73 0.32 15.25
C ARG A 3 9.11 -1.06 15.40
N ILE A 4 8.28 -1.43 14.44
CA ILE A 4 7.64 -2.72 14.36
C ILE A 4 8.39 -3.52 13.31
N LYS A 5 8.85 -4.71 13.71
CA LYS A 5 9.46 -5.65 12.77
C LYS A 5 8.37 -6.25 11.89
N ILE A 6 8.56 -6.15 10.58
CA ILE A 6 7.66 -6.68 9.56
C ILE A 6 8.50 -7.57 8.65
N GLU A 7 7.99 -8.73 8.30
CA GLU A 7 8.66 -9.63 7.37
C GLU A 7 8.87 -8.93 6.01
N HIS A 8 10.07 -9.06 5.43
CA HIS A 8 10.42 -8.33 4.22
C HIS A 8 9.53 -8.68 3.02
N ASP A 9 9.15 -9.96 2.88
CA ASP A 9 8.20 -10.42 1.86
C ASP A 9 6.83 -9.73 2.02
N PHE A 10 6.38 -9.55 3.26
CA PHE A 10 5.19 -8.78 3.55
C PHE A 10 5.35 -7.30 3.21
N LEU A 11 6.52 -6.68 3.42
CA LEU A 11 6.75 -5.29 3.00
C LEU A 11 6.65 -5.17 1.47
N VAL A 12 7.31 -6.05 0.73
CA VAL A 12 7.23 -6.11 -0.74
C VAL A 12 5.77 -6.25 -1.18
N PHE A 13 5.03 -7.15 -0.56
CA PHE A 13 3.60 -7.33 -0.80
C PHE A 13 2.78 -6.08 -0.49
N LEU A 14 2.97 -5.46 0.67
CA LEU A 14 2.23 -4.28 1.10
C LEU A 14 2.40 -3.14 0.08
N PHE A 15 3.63 -2.92 -0.39
CA PHE A 15 3.88 -1.91 -1.41
C PHE A 15 3.30 -2.29 -2.79
N ALA A 16 3.35 -3.56 -3.17
CA ALA A 16 2.66 -4.05 -4.37
C ALA A 16 1.14 -3.82 -4.28
N TYR A 17 0.55 -4.10 -3.12
CA TYR A 17 -0.87 -3.96 -2.85
C TYR A 17 -1.31 -2.49 -2.88
N LEU A 18 -0.58 -1.60 -2.21
CA LEU A 18 -0.89 -0.17 -2.21
C LEU A 18 -0.76 0.45 -3.60
N ARG A 19 0.24 0.05 -4.37
CA ARG A 19 0.35 0.46 -5.77
C ARG A 19 -0.80 -0.08 -6.62
N HIS A 20 -1.15 -1.34 -6.45
CA HIS A 20 -2.32 -1.94 -7.09
C HIS A 20 -3.60 -1.13 -6.79
N LEU A 21 -3.80 -0.73 -5.53
CA LEU A 21 -4.92 0.12 -5.13
C LEU A 21 -4.89 1.48 -5.79
N ASP A 22 -3.77 2.22 -5.73
CA ASP A 22 -3.64 3.54 -6.37
C ASP A 22 -3.98 3.51 -7.86
N LEU A 23 -3.38 2.57 -8.59
CA LEU A 23 -3.63 2.40 -10.03
C LEU A 23 -5.08 1.98 -10.31
N SER A 24 -5.65 1.09 -9.48
CA SER A 24 -7.03 0.65 -9.67
C SER A 24 -8.03 1.76 -9.37
N LEU A 25 -7.78 2.56 -8.34
CA LEU A 25 -8.56 3.73 -8.00
C LEU A 25 -8.49 4.78 -9.11
N ASP A 26 -7.31 5.05 -9.67
CA ASP A 26 -7.17 5.96 -10.82
C ASP A 26 -8.00 5.50 -12.03
N ARG A 27 -8.03 4.19 -12.30
CA ARG A 27 -8.85 3.62 -13.38
C ARG A 27 -10.34 3.65 -13.08
N SER A 28 -10.74 3.42 -11.83
CA SER A 28 -12.15 3.47 -11.42
C SER A 28 -12.79 4.85 -11.59
N ARG A 29 -11.99 5.93 -11.60
CA ARG A 29 -12.44 7.28 -11.96
C ARG A 29 -13.02 7.35 -13.38
N TRP A 30 -12.46 6.60 -14.33
CA TRP A 30 -12.83 6.65 -15.74
C TRP A 30 -13.81 5.55 -16.13
N ASN A 31 -13.60 4.35 -15.60
CA ASN A 31 -14.33 3.14 -15.98
C ASN A 31 -15.49 2.80 -15.03
N GLY A 32 -15.73 3.64 -14.03
CA GLY A 32 -16.85 3.49 -13.10
C GLY A 32 -16.47 2.78 -11.81
N TRP A 33 -16.95 3.33 -10.70
CA TRP A 33 -16.75 2.77 -9.36
C TRP A 33 -17.47 1.42 -9.18
N ALA A 34 -18.67 1.26 -9.75
CA ALA A 34 -19.43 0.02 -9.68
C ALA A 34 -18.67 -1.19 -10.24
N ASP A 35 -18.00 -1.03 -11.39
CA ASP A 35 -17.18 -2.09 -11.98
C ASP A 35 -15.96 -2.43 -11.12
N TYR A 36 -15.38 -1.42 -10.46
CA TYR A 36 -14.30 -1.63 -9.49
C TYR A 36 -14.78 -2.42 -8.25
N LEU A 37 -15.99 -2.15 -7.75
CA LEU A 37 -16.59 -2.95 -6.68
C LEU A 37 -16.77 -4.42 -7.10
N VAL A 38 -17.15 -4.69 -8.34
CA VAL A 38 -17.24 -6.07 -8.85
C VAL A 38 -15.85 -6.71 -8.92
N TYR A 39 -14.86 -6.00 -9.45
CA TYR A 39 -13.48 -6.47 -9.57
C TYR A 39 -12.84 -6.84 -8.23
N THR A 40 -13.18 -6.13 -7.15
CA THR A 40 -12.58 -6.34 -5.82
C THR A 40 -13.14 -7.54 -5.05
N ARG A 41 -14.35 -8.03 -5.38
CA ARG A 41 -15.04 -9.11 -4.61
C ARG A 41 -14.28 -10.44 -4.52
N GLY A 42 -13.43 -10.75 -5.50
CA GLY A 42 -12.62 -11.98 -5.54
C GLY A 42 -11.15 -11.80 -5.17
N ARG A 43 -10.76 -10.62 -4.70
CA ARG A 43 -9.35 -10.26 -4.42
C ARG A 43 -9.10 -10.10 -2.92
N ILE A 44 -7.82 -10.00 -2.57
CA ILE A 44 -7.38 -9.78 -1.19
C ILE A 44 -7.98 -8.46 -0.69
N GLN A 45 -8.77 -8.54 0.37
CA GLN A 45 -9.45 -7.39 0.96
C GLN A 45 -8.49 -6.54 1.78
N SER A 46 -8.63 -5.21 1.70
CA SER A 46 -7.78 -4.30 2.47
C SER A 46 -7.99 -4.46 3.98
N ALA A 47 -9.18 -4.91 4.39
CA ALA A 47 -9.47 -5.29 5.78
C ALA A 47 -8.57 -6.42 6.30
N THR A 48 -8.27 -7.44 5.49
CA THR A 48 -7.40 -8.56 5.90
C THR A 48 -5.98 -8.07 6.19
N ILE A 49 -5.46 -7.20 5.32
CA ILE A 49 -4.13 -6.62 5.46
C ILE A 49 -4.08 -5.65 6.66
N SER A 50 -5.12 -4.84 6.83
CA SER A 50 -5.25 -3.95 8.00
C SER A 50 -5.26 -4.74 9.32
N SER A 51 -6.03 -5.82 9.41
CA SER A 51 -6.06 -6.69 10.58
C SER A 51 -4.70 -7.33 10.87
N TYR A 52 -3.98 -7.78 9.84
CA TYR A 52 -2.62 -8.30 10.00
C TYR A 52 -1.68 -7.25 10.62
N LEU A 53 -1.67 -6.04 10.06
CA LEU A 53 -0.84 -4.94 10.54
C LEU A 53 -1.20 -4.54 11.98
N LYS A 54 -2.50 -4.47 12.31
CA LYS A 54 -2.98 -4.22 13.68
C LYS A 54 -2.51 -5.30 14.66
N GLY A 55 -2.53 -6.57 14.24
CA GLY A 55 -1.98 -7.67 15.03
C GLY A 55 -0.49 -7.52 15.34
N LYS A 56 0.29 -6.92 14.44
CA LYS A 56 1.71 -6.60 14.66
C LYS A 56 1.93 -5.39 15.57
N ILE A 57 1.00 -4.42 15.55
CA ILE A 57 1.04 -3.24 16.42
C ILE A 57 0.66 -3.60 17.87
N GLY A 58 -0.27 -4.53 18.07
CA GLY A 58 -0.85 -4.82 19.38
C GLY A 58 -1.87 -3.77 19.83
N PRO A 59 -2.24 -3.70 21.12
CA PRO A 59 -3.30 -2.81 21.65
C PRO A 59 -2.90 -1.32 21.69
N VAL A 60 -1.86 -0.91 20.97
CA VAL A 60 -1.34 0.46 21.03
C VAL A 60 -2.31 1.42 20.35
N SER A 61 -2.88 2.34 21.13
CA SER A 61 -3.77 3.38 20.65
C SER A 61 -2.96 4.52 20.04
N VAL A 62 -2.87 4.58 18.72
CA VAL A 62 -2.27 5.73 18.01
C VAL A 62 -3.38 6.71 17.67
N THR A 63 -3.56 7.72 18.53
CA THR A 63 -4.72 8.64 18.52
C THR A 63 -4.61 9.82 17.57
N ASN A 64 -3.51 10.03 16.85
CA ASN A 64 -3.44 11.08 15.84
C ASN A 64 -2.34 10.80 14.81
N THR A 65 -2.75 10.31 13.66
CA THR A 65 -1.87 9.96 12.54
C THR A 65 -1.91 10.98 11.40
N ALA A 66 -2.72 12.04 11.50
CA ALA A 66 -3.07 12.84 10.34
C ALA A 66 -1.90 13.61 9.67
N ASN A 67 -0.69 13.71 10.27
CA ASN A 67 0.35 14.65 9.81
C ASN A 67 1.83 14.21 9.98
N ILE A 68 2.17 12.91 9.97
CA ILE A 68 3.53 12.47 10.37
C ILE A 68 4.15 11.42 9.43
N LEU A 69 3.73 11.32 8.16
CA LEU A 69 4.65 10.78 7.16
C LEU A 69 5.84 11.75 7.16
N PRO A 70 7.05 11.31 7.52
CA PRO A 70 8.17 12.23 7.55
C PRO A 70 8.31 12.88 6.17
N ASN A 71 8.14 14.21 6.13
CA ASN A 71 8.25 14.98 4.90
C ASN A 71 9.73 15.12 4.55
N TYR A 72 10.33 14.03 4.08
CA TYR A 72 11.67 14.07 3.52
C TYR A 72 11.61 14.83 2.21
N SER A 73 12.43 15.86 2.09
CA SER A 73 12.67 16.47 0.78
C SER A 73 13.21 15.41 -0.18
N TYR A 74 12.93 15.55 -1.48
CA TYR A 74 13.43 14.63 -2.51
C TYR A 74 14.93 14.35 -2.39
N ARG A 75 15.71 15.36 -1.99
CA ARG A 75 17.17 15.27 -1.78
C ARG A 75 17.52 14.36 -0.59
N GLU A 76 16.78 14.44 0.52
CA GLU A 76 16.98 13.60 1.70
C GLU A 76 16.58 12.15 1.44
N SER A 77 15.48 11.93 0.72
CA SER A 77 15.08 10.59 0.26
C SER A 77 16.17 9.96 -0.61
N ARG A 78 16.71 10.72 -1.57
CA ARG A 78 17.79 10.27 -2.46
C ARG A 78 19.10 9.97 -1.73
N LEU A 79 19.46 10.77 -0.72
CA LEU A 79 20.67 10.53 0.10
C LEU A 79 20.53 9.29 0.98
N ARG A 80 19.39 9.11 1.65
CA ARG A 80 19.12 7.89 2.44
C ARG A 80 19.10 6.65 1.56
N TYR A 81 18.53 6.76 0.37
CA TYR A 81 18.53 5.71 -0.63
C TYR A 81 19.96 5.31 -1.03
N LEU A 82 20.82 6.27 -1.36
CA LEU A 82 22.22 6.01 -1.70
C LEU A 82 23.00 5.40 -0.52
N TRP A 83 22.75 5.85 0.72
CA TRP A 83 23.38 5.30 1.92
C TRP A 83 22.91 3.86 2.24
N ARG A 84 21.66 3.53 1.88
CA ARG A 84 21.07 2.18 2.05
C ARG A 84 21.40 1.18 0.94
N ILE A 85 21.76 1.63 -0.26
CA ILE A 85 22.37 0.72 -1.26
C ILE A 85 23.57 -0.02 -0.63
N CYS A 86 24.26 0.64 0.30
CA CYS A 86 25.38 0.07 1.04
C CYS A 86 24.99 -0.57 2.39
N THR A 87 23.79 -0.34 2.92
CA THR A 87 23.37 -0.75 4.26
C THR A 87 21.95 -1.35 4.26
N TRP A 88 21.90 -2.69 4.23
CA TRP A 88 20.81 -3.63 4.53
C TRP A 88 19.31 -3.29 4.29
N GLN A 89 18.55 -4.34 3.96
CA GLN A 89 17.08 -4.33 3.96
C GLN A 89 16.56 -3.89 5.34
N ASN A 90 15.57 -3.01 5.34
CA ASN A 90 14.99 -2.47 6.57
C ASN A 90 13.62 -3.08 6.76
N ASP A 91 13.60 -4.20 7.48
CA ASP A 91 12.44 -5.01 7.81
C ASP A 91 11.60 -4.35 8.92
N TYR A 92 11.59 -3.01 8.99
CA TYR A 92 10.95 -2.27 10.06
C TYR A 92 10.13 -1.11 9.50
N LEU A 93 8.85 -1.09 9.83
CA LEU A 93 8.03 0.12 9.76
C LEU A 93 8.05 0.81 11.11
N THR A 94 7.96 2.14 11.13
CA THR A 94 7.66 2.82 12.40
C THR A 94 6.23 2.49 12.83
N LEU A 95 5.96 2.49 14.13
CA LEU A 95 4.60 2.34 14.66
C LEU A 95 3.62 3.30 13.96
N TYR A 96 4.05 4.53 13.74
CA TYR A 96 3.29 5.54 13.01
C TYR A 96 3.00 5.13 11.56
N ALA A 97 4.02 4.74 10.79
CA ALA A 97 3.84 4.36 9.38
C ALA A 97 2.93 3.13 9.25
N THR A 98 3.07 2.18 10.18
CA THR A 98 2.21 0.99 10.26
C THR A 98 0.76 1.38 10.55
N SER A 99 0.55 2.28 11.51
CA SER A 99 -0.79 2.77 11.89
C SER A 99 -1.45 3.57 10.76
N TYR A 100 -0.68 4.39 10.06
CA TYR A 100 -1.17 5.15 8.91
C TYR A 100 -1.54 4.21 7.74
N ALA A 101 -0.72 3.20 7.46
CA ALA A 101 -1.07 2.16 6.48
C ALA A 101 -2.39 1.46 6.85
N CYS A 102 -2.60 1.10 8.13
CA CYS A 102 -3.87 0.54 8.59
C CYS A 102 -5.05 1.46 8.29
N GLN A 103 -4.91 2.77 8.54
CA GLN A 103 -5.98 3.72 8.29
C GLN A 103 -6.31 3.90 6.82
N LEU A 104 -5.31 3.92 5.93
CA LEU A 104 -5.54 3.95 4.50
C LEU A 104 -6.33 2.71 4.05
N LEU A 105 -5.94 1.53 4.53
CA LEU A 105 -6.59 0.26 4.22
C LEU A 105 -8.02 0.18 4.80
N ASP A 106 -8.23 0.71 6.00
CA ASP A 106 -9.55 0.81 6.65
C ASP A 106 -10.47 1.78 5.90
N ARG A 107 -9.98 2.97 5.53
CA ARG A 107 -10.72 3.95 4.71
C ARG A 107 -11.12 3.33 3.38
N HIS A 108 -10.19 2.64 2.71
CA HIS A 108 -10.50 1.92 1.48
C HIS A 108 -11.61 0.88 1.69
N ASN A 109 -11.51 0.05 2.73
CA ASN A 109 -12.53 -0.94 3.05
C ASN A 109 -13.88 -0.32 3.41
N ALA A 110 -13.89 0.84 4.06
CA ALA A 110 -15.12 1.59 4.35
C ALA A 110 -15.80 2.03 3.05
N TYR A 111 -15.06 2.56 2.07
CA TYR A 111 -15.62 2.92 0.76
C TYR A 111 -16.15 1.73 -0.03
N LEU A 112 -15.48 0.57 0.04
CA LEU A 112 -15.99 -0.65 -0.60
C LEU A 112 -17.35 -1.11 -0.05
N ARG A 113 -17.68 -0.72 1.18
CA ARG A 113 -18.94 -1.07 1.87
C ARG A 113 -19.96 0.06 1.89
N ALA A 114 -19.53 1.27 1.53
CA ALA A 114 -20.41 2.41 1.46
C ALA A 114 -21.34 2.27 0.25
N ASP A 115 -22.57 2.77 0.39
CA ASP A 115 -23.53 2.83 -0.71
C ASP A 115 -23.21 4.02 -1.61
N ILE A 116 -22.05 3.95 -2.28
CA ILE A 116 -21.59 4.94 -3.25
C ILE A 116 -21.63 4.33 -4.64
N THR A 117 -22.26 5.03 -5.57
CA THR A 117 -22.45 4.60 -6.95
C THR A 117 -21.38 5.14 -7.89
N GLU A 118 -20.71 6.23 -7.50
CA GLU A 118 -19.77 6.97 -8.33
C GLU A 118 -18.46 7.26 -7.59
N PHE A 119 -17.42 7.55 -8.35
CA PHE A 119 -16.11 7.91 -7.82
C PHE A 119 -16.15 9.33 -7.24
N THR A 120 -15.84 9.48 -5.95
CA THR A 120 -15.99 10.77 -5.24
C THR A 120 -14.65 11.49 -5.06
N PRO A 121 -14.66 12.81 -4.76
CA PRO A 121 -13.45 13.54 -4.41
C PRO A 121 -12.67 12.93 -3.23
N GLU A 122 -13.36 12.33 -2.26
CA GLU A 122 -12.74 11.70 -1.10
C GLU A 122 -12.01 10.39 -1.46
N LEU A 123 -12.46 9.69 -2.50
CA LEU A 123 -11.74 8.56 -3.09
C LEU A 123 -10.46 9.03 -3.81
N GLU A 124 -10.49 10.17 -4.50
CA GLU A 124 -9.29 10.78 -5.08
C GLU A 124 -8.29 11.20 -3.99
N MET A 125 -8.78 11.75 -2.88
CA MET A 125 -7.93 12.06 -1.72
C MET A 125 -7.28 10.79 -1.16
N LEU A 126 -8.06 9.73 -0.94
CA LEU A 126 -7.53 8.44 -0.49
C LEU A 126 -6.47 7.88 -1.45
N ARG A 127 -6.73 7.94 -2.76
CA ARG A 127 -5.77 7.51 -3.79
C ARG A 127 -4.45 8.27 -3.67
N ARG A 128 -4.50 9.60 -3.54
CA ARG A 128 -3.32 10.44 -3.36
C ARG A 128 -2.56 10.12 -2.08
N ASP A 129 -3.27 9.92 -0.98
CA ASP A 129 -2.66 9.54 0.31
C ASP A 129 -1.94 8.19 0.22
N ILE A 130 -2.56 7.20 -0.46
CA ILE A 130 -1.94 5.90 -0.76
C ILE A 130 -0.68 6.09 -1.60
N ALA A 131 -0.78 6.85 -2.69
CA ALA A 131 0.32 7.11 -3.60
C ALA A 131 1.52 7.76 -2.92
N ASP A 132 1.25 8.78 -2.10
CA ASP A 132 2.28 9.48 -1.33
C ASP A 132 2.95 8.55 -0.31
N PHE A 133 2.17 7.76 0.42
CA PHE A 133 2.70 6.80 1.38
C PHE A 133 3.61 5.76 0.73
N TYR A 134 3.13 5.05 -0.28
CA TYR A 134 3.93 3.96 -0.86
C TYR A 134 5.13 4.51 -1.62
N THR A 135 5.04 5.66 -2.29
CA THR A 135 6.18 6.23 -3.02
C THR A 135 7.30 6.60 -2.04
N ARG A 136 6.97 7.32 -0.96
CA ARG A 136 7.97 7.75 0.03
C ARG A 136 8.56 6.60 0.84
N ALA A 137 7.73 5.62 1.21
CA ALA A 137 8.17 4.51 2.04
C ALA A 137 8.84 3.38 1.24
N SER A 138 8.36 3.07 0.03
CA SER A 138 8.92 1.97 -0.77
C SER A 138 10.32 2.27 -1.30
N GLU A 139 10.60 3.51 -1.71
CA GLU A 139 11.93 3.89 -2.22
C GLU A 139 13.03 3.67 -1.21
N VAL A 140 12.75 3.95 0.07
CA VAL A 140 13.71 3.69 1.11
C VAL A 140 13.73 2.21 1.46
N MET A 141 12.59 1.51 1.52
CA MET A 141 12.50 0.15 2.08
C MET A 141 12.88 -1.00 1.14
N LEU A 142 12.74 -0.83 -0.17
CA LEU A 142 12.87 -1.90 -1.15
C LEU A 142 14.10 -1.77 -2.05
N SER A 143 14.59 -2.91 -2.56
CA SER A 143 15.65 -2.94 -3.57
C SER A 143 15.15 -2.48 -4.95
N ARG A 144 16.07 -2.07 -5.83
CA ARG A 144 15.75 -1.70 -7.23
C ARG A 144 15.05 -2.80 -8.01
N SER A 145 15.39 -4.06 -7.78
CA SER A 145 14.77 -5.19 -8.46
C SER A 145 13.33 -5.40 -7.98
N GLU A 146 13.07 -5.29 -6.68
CA GLU A 146 11.73 -5.37 -6.10
C GLU A 146 10.86 -4.22 -6.58
N LEU A 147 11.36 -2.98 -6.54
CA LEU A 147 10.65 -1.83 -7.09
C LEU A 147 10.28 -2.06 -8.55
N ARG A 148 11.23 -2.49 -9.41
CA ARG A 148 10.92 -2.81 -10.82
C ARG A 148 9.85 -3.88 -10.99
N LYS A 149 9.77 -4.88 -10.11
CA LYS A 149 8.70 -5.89 -10.12
C LYS A 149 7.37 -5.26 -9.72
N ILE A 150 7.33 -4.55 -8.59
CA ILE A 150 6.13 -3.87 -8.07
C ILE A 150 5.57 -2.89 -9.10
N MET A 151 6.44 -2.17 -9.83
CA MET A 151 6.00 -1.23 -10.86
C MET A 151 5.11 -1.86 -11.95
N ARG A 152 5.20 -3.19 -12.12
CA ARG A 152 4.45 -4.00 -13.09
C ARG A 152 3.27 -4.76 -12.48
N VAL A 153 2.89 -4.48 -11.23
CA VAL A 153 1.73 -5.13 -10.61
C VAL A 153 0.48 -4.88 -11.47
N GLU A 154 -0.33 -5.93 -11.64
CA GLU A 154 -1.63 -5.81 -12.30
C GLU A 154 -2.52 -4.81 -11.55
N HIS A 155 -3.54 -4.27 -12.23
CA HIS A 155 -4.55 -3.41 -11.61
C HIS A 155 -5.87 -3.48 -12.37
N PHE A 156 -6.92 -2.89 -11.82
CA PHE A 156 -8.22 -2.78 -12.45
C PHE A 156 -8.12 -2.12 -13.83
N TRP A 157 -8.80 -2.67 -14.85
CA TRP A 157 -8.73 -2.19 -16.24
C TRP A 157 -7.31 -2.06 -16.81
N GLN A 158 -6.40 -2.92 -16.37
CA GLN A 158 -5.07 -3.05 -16.96
C GLN A 158 -5.18 -3.36 -18.48
N ASN A 159 -4.43 -2.61 -19.29
CA ASN A 159 -4.30 -2.90 -20.71
C ASN A 159 -3.65 -4.29 -20.92
N PRO A 160 -4.31 -5.21 -21.65
CA PRO A 160 -3.86 -6.59 -21.82
C PRO A 160 -2.56 -6.73 -22.62
N ILE A 161 -2.13 -5.71 -23.36
CA ILE A 161 -0.89 -5.71 -24.13
C ILE A 161 0.34 -5.62 -23.21
N LEU A 162 0.19 -5.01 -22.02
CA LEU A 162 1.30 -4.81 -21.09
C LEU A 162 1.53 -6.06 -20.25
N THR A 163 2.80 -6.50 -20.15
CA THR A 163 3.16 -7.64 -19.31
C THR A 163 3.19 -7.25 -17.83
N THR A 164 2.16 -7.66 -17.10
CA THR A 164 2.02 -7.44 -15.65
C THR A 164 2.40 -8.67 -14.83
N ILE A 165 2.52 -8.46 -13.51
CA ILE A 165 2.69 -9.50 -12.50
C ILE A 165 1.42 -9.52 -11.66
N ALA A 166 0.85 -10.70 -11.41
CA ALA A 166 -0.38 -10.80 -10.64
C ALA A 166 -0.11 -10.40 -9.18
N LEU A 167 -1.07 -9.74 -8.53
CA LEU A 167 -0.91 -9.31 -7.14
C LEU A 167 -0.68 -10.51 -6.21
N LYS A 168 -1.31 -11.65 -6.52
CA LYS A 168 -1.14 -12.92 -5.80
C LYS A 168 0.31 -13.44 -5.83
N ASP A 169 1.10 -13.09 -6.84
CA ASP A 169 2.49 -13.55 -6.96
C ASP A 169 3.41 -12.83 -5.97
N PHE A 170 2.91 -11.76 -5.33
CA PHE A 170 3.57 -11.07 -4.23
C PHE A 170 3.07 -11.57 -2.86
N LEU A 171 2.09 -12.48 -2.76
CA LEU A 171 1.52 -12.90 -1.49
C LEU A 171 2.59 -13.50 -0.57
N PRO A 172 2.77 -12.98 0.65
CA PRO A 172 3.71 -13.54 1.62
C PRO A 172 3.10 -14.79 2.26
N ALA A 173 3.98 -15.70 2.70
CA ALA A 173 3.53 -16.93 3.37
C ALA A 173 2.73 -16.65 4.65
N SER A 174 2.96 -15.50 5.29
CA SER A 174 2.24 -15.04 6.48
C SER A 174 0.76 -14.72 6.22
N LEU A 175 0.38 -14.36 4.99
CA LEU A 175 -1.00 -14.11 4.59
C LEU A 175 -1.65 -15.28 3.85
N ALA A 176 -0.86 -16.17 3.24
CA ALA A 176 -1.38 -17.33 2.51
C ALA A 176 -2.06 -18.39 3.41
N ARG A 177 -1.93 -18.27 4.74
CA ARG A 177 -2.53 -19.17 5.73
C ARG A 177 -3.83 -18.63 6.35
N VAL A 178 -4.30 -17.46 5.92
CA VAL A 178 -5.53 -16.79 6.36
C VAL A 178 -6.59 -16.93 5.28
#